data_AF-A0A520CMH0-F1
#
_entry.id   AF-A0A520CMH0-F1
#
_cell.length_a   1.000
_cell.length_b   1.000
_cell.length_c   1.000
_cell.angle_alpha   90.00
_cell.angle_beta   90.00
_cell.angle_gamma   90.00
#
_symmetry.space_group_name_H-M   'P 1'
#
loop_
_entity.id
_entity.type
_entity.pdbx_description
1 polymer ?
#
loop_
_entity_poly.entity_id
_entity_poly.type
_entity_poly.pdbx_seq_one_letter_code
_entity_poly.pdbx_strand_id
1 'polypeptide(L)' 'LLTGKFHFSPPELMEELLAKEGVEVKNDKVVNFKKVFWNPIDEII' A
#
# COMPACT_ATOMS: atom_id res chain seq x y z
N LEU A 1 0.07 -7.58 -2.81
CA LEU A 1 0.52 -8.33 -1.63
C LEU A 1 1.46 -7.41 -0.86
N LEU A 2 1.37 -7.30 0.46
CA LEU A 2 2.24 -6.44 1.29
C LEU A 2 3.62 -7.07 1.46
N THR A 3 4.36 -7.18 0.36
CA THR A 3 5.67 -7.84 0.32
C THR A 3 6.72 -7.12 1.17
N GLY A 4 6.54 -5.83 1.44
CA GLY A 4 7.41 -5.02 2.30
C GLY A 4 7.10 -5.10 3.80
N LYS A 5 6.04 -5.81 4.23
CA LYS A 5 5.58 -5.77 5.64
C LYS A 5 6.65 -6.17 6.66
N PHE A 6 7.57 -7.06 6.27
CA PHE A 6 8.67 -7.53 7.12
C PHE A 6 9.76 -6.48 7.37
N HIS A 7 9.78 -5.38 6.62
CA HIS A 7 10.67 -4.24 6.87
C HIS A 7 10.09 -3.28 7.92
N PHE A 8 8.83 -3.48 8.31
CA PHE A 8 8.18 -2.73 9.38
C PHE A 8 8.21 -3.54 10.66
N SER A 9 8.39 -2.86 11.79
CA SER A 9 8.33 -3.44 13.13
C SER A 9 7.36 -2.63 13.99
N PRO A 10 6.21 -3.19 14.40
CA PRO A 10 5.71 -4.53 14.06
C PRO A 10 5.27 -4.67 12.58
N PRO A 11 5.15 -5.89 12.01
CA PRO A 11 4.76 -6.09 10.60
C PRO A 11 3.42 -5.45 10.20
N GLU A 12 2.51 -5.31 11.16
CA GLU A 12 1.20 -4.68 11.03
C GLU A 12 1.29 -3.17 10.83
N LEU A 13 2.41 -2.54 11.18
CA LEU A 13 2.62 -1.10 11.03
C LEU A 13 2.47 -0.66 9.56
N MET A 14 2.85 -1.49 8.60
CA MET A 14 2.62 -1.19 7.18
C MET A 14 1.13 -1.03 6.87
N GLU A 15 0.29 -1.91 7.42
CA GLU A 15 -1.15 -1.87 7.24
C GLU A 15 -1.77 -0.66 7.94
N GLU A 16 -1.32 -0.32 9.15
CA GLU A 16 -1.76 0.87 9.87
C GLU A 16 -1.43 2.17 9.12
N LEU A 17 -0.23 2.28 8.55
CA LEU A 17 0.19 3.45 7.78
C LEU A 17 -0.64 3.59 6.50
N LEU A 18 -0.84 2.50 5.77
CA LEU A 18 -1.71 2.47 4.60
C LEU A 18 -3.15 2.87 4.95
N ALA A 19 -3.68 2.38 6.07
CA ALA A 19 -5.00 2.77 6.55
C ALA A 19 -5.11 4.27 6.87
N LYS A 20 -4.05 4.87 7.45
CA LYS A 20 -3.98 6.34 7.69
C LYS A 20 -3.97 7.16 6.40
N GLU A 21 -3.44 6.60 5.32
CA GLU A 21 -3.49 7.20 3.98
C GLU A 21 -4.82 6.92 3.24
N GLY A 22 -5.76 6.20 3.88
CA GLY A 22 -7.04 5.84 3.28
C GLY A 22 -6.96 4.63 2.33
N VAL A 23 -5.87 3.86 2.40
CA VAL A 23 -5.65 2.65 1.60
C VAL A 23 -6.15 1.43 2.36
N GLU A 24 -7.18 0.77 1.81
CA GLU A 24 -7.75 -0.46 2.39
C GLU A 24 -6.90 -1.69 2.05
N VAL A 25 -6.57 -2.47 3.08
CA VAL A 25 -5.83 -3.74 2.98
C VAL A 25 -6.70 -4.89 3.52
N LYS A 26 -6.68 -6.03 2.84
CA LYS A 26 -7.34 -7.27 3.26
C LYS A 26 -6.49 -8.48 2.90
N ASN A 27 -6.22 -9.37 3.86
CA ASN A 27 -5.38 -10.56 3.69
C ASN A 27 -4.02 -10.23 3.04
N ASP A 28 -3.28 -9.28 3.60
CA ASP A 28 -2.02 -8.77 3.06
C ASP A 28 -2.12 -8.23 1.62
N LYS A 29 -3.29 -7.78 1.14
CA LYS A 29 -3.46 -7.23 -0.22
C LYS A 29 -4.22 -5.91 -0.18
N VAL A 30 -3.72 -4.92 -0.92
CA VAL A 30 -4.43 -3.66 -1.14
C VAL A 30 -5.66 -3.93 -2.00
N VAL A 31 -6.85 -3.58 -1.51
CA VAL A 31 -8.14 -3.84 -2.17
C VAL A 31 -8.28 -2.99 -3.44
N ASN A 32 -7.98 -1.69 -3.34
CA ASN A 32 -8.12 -0.73 -4.42
C ASN A 32 -6.79 -0.38 -5.08
N PHE A 33 -5.92 -1.37 -5.30
CA PHE A 33 -4.55 -1.14 -5.76
C PHE A 33 -4.48 -0.26 -7.02
N LYS A 34 -5.32 -0.52 -8.03
CA LYS A 34 -5.34 0.27 -9.27
C LYS A 34 -5.66 1.76 -9.07
N LYS A 35 -6.43 2.09 -8.03
CA LYS A 35 -6.80 3.49 -7.71
C LYS A 35 -5.65 4.24 -7.05
N VAL A 36 -4.83 3.53 -6.27
CA VAL A 36 -3.70 4.10 -5.52
C VAL A 36 -2.36 3.89 -6.24
N PHE A 37 -2.35 3.08 -7.30
CA PHE A 37 -1.17 2.83 -8.09
C PHE A 37 -0.81 4.10 -8.86
N TRP A 38 0.31 4.69 -8.46
CA TRP A 38 0.90 5.80 -9.16
C TRP A 38 1.95 5.29 -10.15
N ASN A 39 1.83 5.73 -11.41
CA ASN A 39 2.79 5.44 -12.45
C ASN A 39 3.53 6.72 -12.84
N PRO A 40 4.84 6.83 -12.59
CA PRO A 40 5.61 8.04 -12.91
C PRO A 40 5.55 8.42 -14.38
N ILE A 41 5.37 7.46 -15.28
CA ILE A 41 5.34 7.70 -16.73
C ILE A 41 4.11 8.53 -17.12
N ASP A 42 3.00 8.40 -16.39
CA ASP A 42 1.77 9.15 -16.66
C ASP A 42 1.96 10.66 -16.42
N GLU A 43 3.00 11.05 -15.67
CA GLU A 43 3.32 12.43 -15.30
C GLU A 43 4.38 13.10 -16.22
N ILE A 44 4.90 12.39 -17.23
CA ILE A 44 6.03 12.86 -18.08
C ILE A 44 5.58 13.67 -19.32
N ILE A 45 4.27 13.89 -19.49
CA ILE A 45 3.67 14.52 -20.69
C ILE A 45 4.02 16.01 -20.78
#